data_AF-Q4D001-F1
#
_entry.id   AF-Q4D001-F1
#
_cell.length_a   1.000
_cell.length_b   1.000
_cell.length_c   1.000
_cell.angle_alpha   90.00
_cell.angle_beta   90.00
_cell.angle_gamma   90.00
#
_symmetry.space_group_name_H-M   'P 1'
#
loop_
_entity.id
_entity.type
_entity.pdbx_description
1 polymer ?
#
loop_
_entity_poly.entity_id
_entity_poly.type
_entity_poly.pdbx_seq_one_letter_code
_entity_poly.pdbx_strand_id
1 'polypeptide(L)'
;MFMVDTDGSAISYHIPVSPFVPLQHDKIDVTTVNRLANFGMRFAMEHGWCYNRHSGDAHSKYASEAVEEGYVESGEDVTVFFAGVDVELVGEFPKFDGKITPASVFFLGQFWISHVGKSSFGVYGKIFRYEAADEKNKFPIGVFKLTGVNVSKKSRRPVPIPKERAEMLLETMRRHQLSTGLPLVVRIDVADFLARSGLFTDTTYCKLVDKMATHASVTPLTVTYRREFHIRQSDIDFNKHVNQMALIQFVINTFRSALLDQTTVFPRLLDVGVDAIVGDLLLRRLHIDYIRETPMGHQSVAVALFFAEDSSRDAVIASTPESRGNQLAELCFLAQGIPGDGSPSYIAAVGKLYFFC
;
A
#
# COMPACT_ATOMS: atom_id res chain seq x y z
N MET A 1 -20.69 8.31 6.37
CA MET A 1 -21.17 8.19 7.76
C MET A 1 -20.18 7.37 8.57
N PHE A 2 -20.11 7.59 9.88
CA PHE A 2 -19.22 6.88 10.81
C PHE A 2 -20.02 6.37 12.00
N MET A 3 -19.70 5.17 12.47
CA MET A 3 -20.16 4.63 13.75
C MET A 3 -19.11 3.71 14.35
N VAL A 4 -19.20 3.49 15.66
CA VAL A 4 -18.43 2.45 16.37
C VAL A 4 -19.36 1.27 16.58
N ASP A 5 -18.97 0.09 16.08
CA ASP A 5 -19.73 -1.15 16.27
C ASP A 5 -19.60 -1.66 17.72
N THR A 6 -20.44 -2.62 18.08
CA THR A 6 -20.50 -3.25 19.41
C THR A 6 -19.18 -3.88 19.85
N ASP A 7 -18.35 -4.33 18.91
CA ASP A 7 -17.01 -4.88 19.18
C ASP A 7 -15.92 -3.78 19.33
N GLY A 8 -16.27 -2.50 19.15
CA GLY A 8 -15.32 -1.38 19.18
C GLY A 8 -14.63 -1.10 17.84
N SER A 9 -14.96 -1.84 16.78
CA SER A 9 -14.48 -1.53 15.43
C SER A 9 -15.10 -0.24 14.91
N ALA A 10 -14.35 0.48 14.07
CA ALA A 10 -14.90 1.60 13.33
C ALA A 10 -15.57 1.11 12.07
N ILE A 11 -16.78 1.62 11.79
CA ILE A 11 -17.46 1.45 10.52
C ILE A 11 -17.56 2.81 9.84
N SER A 12 -16.92 2.92 8.68
CA SER A 12 -17.08 4.04 7.74
C SER A 12 -17.90 3.55 6.55
N TYR A 13 -19.07 4.14 6.33
CA TYR A 13 -20.05 3.70 5.33
C TYR A 13 -20.70 4.88 4.60
N HIS A 14 -21.55 4.61 3.60
CA HIS A 14 -22.10 5.57 2.63
C HIS A 14 -21.04 6.43 1.92
N ILE A 15 -19.90 5.83 1.57
CA ILE A 15 -18.86 6.50 0.75
C ILE A 15 -19.01 6.00 -0.69
N PRO A 16 -19.26 6.85 -1.70
CA PRO A 16 -19.35 6.39 -3.09
C PRO A 16 -18.00 5.85 -3.56
N VAL A 17 -18.00 4.72 -4.28
CA VAL A 17 -16.73 4.13 -4.78
C VAL A 17 -16.20 4.84 -6.02
N SER A 18 -17.07 5.53 -6.77
CA SER A 18 -16.74 6.14 -8.06
C SER A 18 -15.49 7.02 -8.09
N PRO A 19 -15.18 7.87 -7.07
CA PRO A 19 -13.97 8.71 -7.12
C PRO A 19 -12.66 7.92 -6.99
N PHE A 20 -12.75 6.67 -6.52
CA PHE A 20 -11.59 5.84 -6.20
C PHE A 20 -11.28 4.79 -7.28
N VAL A 21 -12.27 4.45 -8.10
CA VAL A 21 -12.15 3.50 -9.22
C VAL A 21 -11.34 4.15 -10.35
N PRO A 22 -10.25 3.51 -10.83
CA PRO A 22 -9.49 3.99 -11.97
C PRO A 22 -10.35 4.10 -13.23
N LEU A 23 -10.43 5.30 -13.79
CA LEU A 23 -11.18 5.58 -15.03
C LEU A 23 -10.68 4.76 -16.23
N GLN A 24 -9.42 4.32 -16.19
CA GLN A 24 -8.77 3.72 -17.35
C GLN A 24 -9.27 2.32 -17.69
N HIS A 25 -9.74 1.57 -16.70
CA HIS A 25 -10.35 0.25 -16.91
C HIS A 25 -11.70 0.10 -16.21
N ASP A 26 -12.16 1.14 -15.50
CA ASP A 26 -13.43 1.23 -14.79
C ASP A 26 -13.76 -0.02 -13.96
N LYS A 27 -12.80 -0.48 -13.16
CA LYS A 27 -12.92 -1.68 -12.31
C LYS A 27 -12.25 -1.43 -10.96
N ILE A 28 -12.75 -2.07 -9.91
CA ILE A 28 -12.09 -2.06 -8.60
C ILE A 28 -10.80 -2.85 -8.75
N ASP A 29 -9.67 -2.28 -8.40
CA ASP A 29 -8.35 -2.92 -8.37
C ASP A 29 -7.73 -2.81 -6.96
N VAL A 30 -6.51 -3.32 -6.78
CA VAL A 30 -5.83 -3.26 -5.48
C VAL A 30 -5.63 -1.82 -5.01
N THR A 31 -5.46 -0.87 -5.94
CA THR A 31 -5.32 0.55 -5.60
C THR A 31 -6.62 1.17 -5.12
N THR A 32 -7.74 0.76 -5.70
CA THR A 32 -9.09 1.17 -5.28
C THR A 32 -9.33 0.76 -3.83
N VAL A 33 -9.06 -0.51 -3.49
CA VAL A 33 -9.19 -0.99 -2.10
C VAL A 33 -8.27 -0.23 -1.15
N ASN A 34 -7.02 -0.01 -1.53
CA ASN A 34 -6.08 0.76 -0.72
C ASN A 34 -6.54 2.20 -0.47
N ARG A 35 -7.03 2.90 -1.52
CA ARG A 35 -7.51 4.28 -1.41
C ARG A 35 -8.78 4.37 -0.57
N LEU A 36 -9.74 3.47 -0.81
CA LEU A 36 -10.97 3.38 -0.03
C LEU A 36 -10.69 3.08 1.45
N ALA A 37 -9.79 2.13 1.73
CA ALA A 37 -9.39 1.78 3.09
C ALA A 37 -8.71 2.95 3.80
N ASN A 38 -7.74 3.60 3.16
CA ASN A 38 -7.08 4.78 3.72
C ASN A 38 -8.06 5.92 3.99
N PHE A 39 -8.96 6.21 3.04
CA PHE A 39 -9.98 7.24 3.22
C PHE A 39 -10.93 6.90 4.37
N GLY A 40 -11.49 5.67 4.37
CA GLY A 40 -12.43 5.22 5.39
C GLY A 40 -11.81 5.18 6.79
N MET A 41 -10.54 4.77 6.90
CA MET A 41 -9.80 4.76 8.17
C MET A 41 -9.55 6.18 8.69
N ARG A 42 -9.04 7.08 7.83
CA ARG A 42 -8.82 8.48 8.21
C ARG A 42 -10.12 9.16 8.62
N PHE A 43 -11.19 8.94 7.86
CA PHE A 43 -12.53 9.42 8.19
C PHE A 43 -12.99 8.95 9.58
N ALA A 44 -12.80 7.66 9.91
CA ALA A 44 -13.12 7.14 11.24
C ALA A 44 -12.31 7.81 12.36
N MET A 45 -11.01 8.00 12.14
CA MET A 45 -10.11 8.66 13.12
C MET A 45 -10.50 10.12 13.36
N GLU A 46 -10.78 10.89 12.30
CA GLU A 46 -11.26 12.28 12.39
C GLU A 46 -12.59 12.41 13.15
N HIS A 47 -13.42 11.37 13.10
CA HIS A 47 -14.71 11.29 13.80
C HIS A 47 -14.62 10.67 15.20
N GLY A 48 -13.42 10.44 15.72
CA GLY A 48 -13.20 10.09 17.13
C GLY A 48 -12.77 8.65 17.38
N TRP A 49 -12.64 7.81 16.34
CA TRP A 49 -12.16 6.44 16.56
C TRP A 49 -10.68 6.43 16.96
N CYS A 50 -10.39 5.86 18.13
CA CYS A 50 -9.05 5.86 18.72
C CYS A 50 -8.42 7.27 18.85
N TYR A 51 -9.26 8.28 19.10
CA TYR A 51 -8.84 9.66 19.24
C TYR A 51 -9.18 10.22 20.63
N ASN A 52 -8.20 10.83 21.30
CA ASN A 52 -8.44 11.55 22.55
C ASN A 52 -8.86 12.99 22.23
N ARG A 53 -10.17 13.23 22.05
CA ARG A 53 -10.67 14.61 22.08
C ARG A 53 -10.63 15.05 23.54
N HIS A 54 -9.51 15.63 23.97
CA HIS A 54 -9.53 16.50 25.13
C HIS A 54 -10.62 17.54 24.87
N SER A 55 -11.69 17.46 25.65
CA SER A 55 -12.86 18.32 25.60
C SER A 55 -12.42 19.77 25.84
N GLY A 56 -12.11 20.48 24.76
CA GLY A 56 -11.73 21.89 24.79
C GLY A 56 -11.93 22.50 23.41
N ASP A 57 -12.80 23.50 23.34
CA ASP A 57 -13.21 24.27 22.16
C ASP A 57 -12.06 25.03 21.43
N ALA A 58 -10.79 24.66 21.65
CA ALA A 58 -9.64 25.46 21.26
C ALA A 58 -9.15 25.27 19.82
N HIS A 59 -9.47 24.17 19.14
CA HIS A 59 -8.92 23.90 17.79
C HIS A 59 -9.75 24.40 16.61
N SER A 60 -10.98 24.90 16.83
CA SER A 60 -11.81 25.45 15.74
C SER A 60 -11.33 26.81 15.20
N LYS A 61 -10.36 27.46 15.88
CA LYS A 61 -9.89 28.83 15.54
C LYS A 61 -8.52 28.91 14.87
N TYR A 62 -7.79 27.80 14.70
CA TYR A 62 -6.44 27.80 14.10
C TYR A 62 -6.25 26.68 13.06
N ALA A 63 -7.19 26.57 12.12
CA ALA A 63 -7.11 25.60 11.01
C ALA A 63 -6.06 25.94 9.93
N SER A 64 -5.00 26.70 10.25
CA SER A 64 -4.03 27.21 9.27
C SER A 64 -2.66 26.53 9.27
N GLU A 65 -2.39 25.62 10.20
CA GLU A 65 -1.24 24.74 10.12
C GLU A 65 -1.76 23.32 9.97
N ALA A 66 -1.30 22.61 8.94
CA ALA A 66 -1.67 21.22 8.67
C ALA A 66 -1.52 20.44 9.97
N VAL A 67 -2.65 20.16 10.61
CA VAL A 67 -2.73 19.54 11.93
C VAL A 67 -1.97 18.23 11.80
N GLU A 68 -0.80 18.17 12.44
CA GLU A 68 -0.08 16.93 12.68
C GLU A 68 -1.12 15.93 13.10
N GLU A 69 -1.30 14.86 12.31
CA GLU A 69 -2.36 13.87 12.48
C GLU A 69 -2.63 13.71 13.97
N GLY A 70 -3.78 14.19 14.48
CA GLY A 70 -3.99 14.72 15.84
C GLY A 70 -3.76 13.76 17.01
N TYR A 71 -2.60 13.15 17.05
CA TYR A 71 -2.23 12.03 17.88
C TYR A 71 -1.31 12.43 19.03
N VAL A 72 -0.84 13.67 19.00
CA VAL A 72 0.24 14.20 19.80
C VAL A 72 -0.09 15.67 20.08
N GLU A 73 0.09 16.11 21.32
CA GLU A 73 -0.11 17.52 21.65
C GLU A 73 0.87 18.40 20.87
N SER A 74 0.40 19.60 20.50
CA SER A 74 1.23 20.60 19.83
C SER A 74 2.50 20.85 20.66
N GLY A 75 3.67 20.58 20.07
CA GLY A 75 4.98 20.82 20.68
C GLY A 75 5.73 19.57 21.15
N GLU A 76 5.11 18.39 21.19
CA GLU A 76 5.85 17.17 21.52
C GLU A 76 6.75 16.70 20.35
N ASP A 77 7.88 16.09 20.67
CA ASP A 77 8.83 15.50 19.71
C ASP A 77 8.39 14.09 19.28
N VAL A 78 7.15 13.94 18.83
CA VAL A 78 6.59 12.67 18.36
C VAL A 78 5.73 12.91 17.11
N THR A 79 5.93 12.09 16.08
CA THR A 79 5.05 12.01 14.91
C THR A 79 4.82 10.54 14.55
N VAL A 80 3.91 10.26 13.62
CA VAL A 80 3.60 8.91 13.14
C VAL A 80 4.19 8.72 11.75
N PHE A 81 4.96 7.65 11.58
CA PHE A 81 5.42 7.16 10.30
C PHE A 81 4.65 5.89 9.94
N PHE A 82 3.96 5.88 8.80
CA PHE A 82 3.34 4.65 8.30
C PHE A 82 4.41 3.76 7.68
N ALA A 83 4.76 2.70 8.41
CA ALA A 83 5.91 1.85 8.10
C ALA A 83 5.60 0.74 7.08
N GLY A 84 4.32 0.48 6.80
CA GLY A 84 3.95 -0.49 5.76
C GLY A 84 2.46 -0.63 5.57
N VAL A 85 2.09 -1.07 4.37
CA VAL A 85 0.71 -1.35 3.93
C VAL A 85 0.69 -2.72 3.26
N ASP A 86 -0.31 -3.52 3.61
CA ASP A 86 -0.62 -4.79 2.95
C ASP A 86 -2.11 -4.79 2.55
N VAL A 87 -2.37 -4.82 1.25
CA VAL A 87 -3.70 -4.74 0.68
C VAL A 87 -3.93 -5.94 -0.25
N GLU A 88 -5.07 -6.59 -0.11
CA GLU A 88 -5.44 -7.77 -0.89
C GLU A 88 -6.88 -7.65 -1.38
N LEU A 89 -7.08 -8.02 -2.64
CA LEU A 89 -8.38 -8.11 -3.29
C LEU A 89 -9.03 -9.47 -3.01
N VAL A 90 -10.24 -9.43 -2.48
CA VAL A 90 -11.03 -10.64 -2.19
C VAL A 90 -12.06 -10.85 -3.29
N GLY A 91 -12.08 -12.05 -3.86
CA GLY A 91 -13.10 -12.49 -4.82
C GLY A 91 -12.91 -11.97 -6.25
N GLU A 92 -13.89 -12.29 -7.08
CA GLU A 92 -13.96 -11.81 -8.46
C GLU A 92 -14.59 -10.41 -8.53
N PHE A 93 -14.10 -9.61 -9.46
CA PHE A 93 -14.49 -8.22 -9.62
C PHE A 93 -15.97 -8.08 -10.01
N PRO A 94 -16.71 -7.09 -9.48
CA PRO A 94 -17.96 -6.71 -10.12
C PRO A 94 -17.66 -6.27 -11.55
N LYS A 95 -18.34 -6.88 -12.52
CA LYS A 95 -18.40 -6.32 -13.87
C LYS A 95 -19.36 -5.13 -13.81
N PHE A 96 -18.84 -3.92 -13.94
CA PHE A 96 -19.67 -2.77 -14.22
C PHE A 96 -20.19 -2.93 -15.66
N ASP A 97 -21.46 -3.28 -15.78
CA ASP A 97 -22.12 -3.72 -17.03
C ASP A 97 -23.14 -2.70 -17.55
N GLY A 98 -23.08 -1.48 -17.03
CA GLY A 98 -24.01 -0.40 -17.33
C GLY A 98 -25.29 -0.40 -16.47
N LYS A 99 -25.70 -1.55 -15.93
CA LYS A 99 -26.77 -1.59 -14.91
C LYS A 99 -26.20 -1.21 -13.55
N ILE A 100 -25.03 -1.74 -13.23
CA ILE A 100 -24.24 -1.34 -12.09
C ILE A 100 -23.13 -0.42 -12.62
N THR A 101 -23.08 0.79 -12.07
CA THR A 101 -21.99 1.73 -12.34
C THR A 101 -21.23 1.99 -11.04
N PRO A 102 -19.99 2.47 -11.08
CA PRO A 102 -19.31 2.91 -9.85
C PRO A 102 -20.11 3.93 -9.04
N ALA A 103 -20.99 4.70 -9.68
CA ALA A 103 -21.85 5.68 -9.03
C ALA A 103 -23.02 5.07 -8.24
N SER A 104 -23.45 3.83 -8.55
CA SER A 104 -24.53 3.15 -7.83
C SER A 104 -24.04 2.29 -6.65
N VAL A 105 -22.72 2.26 -6.42
CA VAL A 105 -22.07 1.40 -5.43
C VAL A 105 -21.44 2.23 -4.32
N PHE A 106 -21.68 1.80 -3.09
CA PHE A 106 -21.14 2.40 -1.89
C PHE A 106 -20.17 1.45 -1.18
N PHE A 107 -19.20 2.06 -0.51
CA PHE A 107 -18.21 1.42 0.34
C PHE A 107 -18.70 1.32 1.78
N LEU A 108 -18.37 0.19 2.41
CA LEU A 108 -18.33 0.03 3.86
C LEU A 108 -16.96 -0.52 4.24
N GLY A 109 -16.22 0.23 5.05
CA GLY A 109 -14.97 -0.22 5.66
C GLY A 109 -15.20 -0.47 7.14
N GLN A 110 -14.86 -1.66 7.60
CA GLN A 110 -14.82 -2.00 9.02
C GLN A 110 -13.36 -2.16 9.45
N PHE A 111 -12.96 -1.45 10.51
CA PHE A 111 -11.57 -1.32 10.93
C PHE A 111 -11.36 -1.68 12.40
N TRP A 112 -10.25 -2.36 12.68
CA TRP A 112 -9.86 -2.85 14.01
C TRP A 112 -8.41 -2.48 14.31
N ILE A 113 -8.05 -2.36 15.59
CA ILE A 113 -6.66 -2.23 16.02
C ILE A 113 -6.04 -3.63 16.08
N SER A 114 -5.21 -4.00 15.11
CA SER A 114 -4.67 -5.36 15.02
C SER A 114 -3.57 -5.67 16.04
N HIS A 115 -2.79 -4.66 16.43
CA HIS A 115 -1.78 -4.78 17.48
C HIS A 115 -1.43 -3.43 18.09
N VAL A 116 -0.87 -3.47 19.30
CA VAL A 116 -0.22 -2.32 19.97
C VAL A 116 1.07 -2.82 20.60
N GLY A 117 2.20 -2.35 20.06
CA GLY A 117 3.54 -2.59 20.58
C GLY A 117 4.06 -1.38 21.38
N LYS A 118 5.36 -1.40 21.68
CA LYS A 118 6.02 -0.28 22.40
C LYS A 118 5.98 1.03 21.61
N SER A 119 6.27 0.95 20.31
CA SER A 119 6.41 2.10 19.41
C SER A 119 5.55 1.99 18.16
N SER A 120 4.79 0.91 18.00
CA SER A 120 4.03 0.64 16.78
C SER A 120 2.62 0.20 17.10
N PHE A 121 1.71 0.45 16.15
CA PHE A 121 0.34 -0.03 16.20
C PHE A 121 -0.07 -0.46 14.80
N GLY A 122 -1.11 -1.28 14.73
CA GLY A 122 -1.61 -1.80 13.46
C GLY A 122 -3.10 -1.58 13.33
N VAL A 123 -3.54 -1.34 12.11
CA VAL A 123 -4.95 -1.27 11.75
C VAL A 123 -5.22 -2.36 10.73
N TYR A 124 -6.21 -3.21 11.00
CA TYR A 124 -6.74 -4.15 10.03
C TYR A 124 -8.10 -3.66 9.56
N GLY A 125 -8.36 -3.73 8.25
CA GLY A 125 -9.60 -3.31 7.63
C GLY A 125 -10.17 -4.42 6.74
N LYS A 126 -11.49 -4.63 6.83
CA LYS A 126 -12.27 -5.38 5.85
C LYS A 126 -13.12 -4.41 5.06
N ILE A 127 -13.01 -4.52 3.74
CA ILE A 127 -13.68 -3.60 2.83
C ILE A 127 -14.78 -4.34 2.10
N PHE A 128 -15.96 -3.72 2.09
CA PHE A 128 -17.15 -4.22 1.44
C PHE A 128 -17.71 -3.19 0.46
N ARG A 129 -18.44 -3.68 -0.53
CA ARG A 129 -19.32 -2.90 -1.38
C ARG A 129 -20.78 -3.27 -1.13
N TYR A 130 -21.69 -2.35 -1.35
CA TYR A 130 -23.13 -2.60 -1.44
C TYR A 130 -23.76 -1.61 -2.42
N GLU A 131 -24.93 -1.94 -2.93
CA GLU A 131 -25.69 -1.04 -3.80
C GLU A 131 -26.55 -0.10 -2.95
N ALA A 132 -26.80 1.11 -3.44
CA ALA A 132 -27.57 2.14 -2.74
C ALA A 132 -28.92 1.65 -2.19
N ALA A 133 -29.57 0.75 -2.93
CA ALA A 133 -30.90 0.22 -2.63
C ALA A 133 -30.89 -0.92 -1.60
N ASP A 134 -29.73 -1.52 -1.31
CA ASP A 134 -29.63 -2.73 -0.48
C ASP A 134 -28.36 -2.73 0.39
N GLU A 135 -28.37 -1.88 1.43
CA GLU A 135 -27.29 -1.80 2.42
C GLU A 135 -27.05 -3.12 3.18
N LYS A 136 -28.06 -4.00 3.25
CA LYS A 136 -27.95 -5.29 3.94
C LYS A 136 -27.11 -6.29 3.14
N ASN A 137 -27.11 -6.17 1.82
CA ASN A 137 -26.42 -7.09 0.92
C ASN A 137 -25.00 -6.60 0.58
N LYS A 138 -24.12 -6.65 1.59
CA LYS A 138 -22.71 -6.26 1.43
C LYS A 138 -21.85 -7.42 0.91
N PHE A 139 -20.98 -7.13 -0.04
CA PHE A 139 -20.04 -8.08 -0.63
C PHE A 139 -18.60 -7.69 -0.30
N PRO A 140 -17.73 -8.61 0.16
CA PRO A 140 -16.33 -8.31 0.42
C PRO A 140 -15.61 -7.98 -0.89
N ILE A 141 -14.79 -6.93 -0.89
CA ILE A 141 -13.94 -6.55 -2.03
C ILE A 141 -12.45 -6.62 -1.71
N GLY A 142 -12.08 -6.56 -0.44
CA GLY A 142 -10.67 -6.62 -0.06
C GLY A 142 -10.41 -6.52 1.42
N VAL A 143 -9.15 -6.71 1.77
CA VAL A 143 -8.60 -6.51 3.11
C VAL A 143 -7.44 -5.53 3.04
N PHE A 144 -7.23 -4.83 4.15
CA PHE A 144 -6.22 -3.81 4.29
C PHE A 144 -5.54 -3.96 5.64
N LYS A 145 -4.23 -3.77 5.68
CA LYS A 145 -3.43 -3.71 6.89
C LYS A 145 -2.50 -2.51 6.79
N LEU A 146 -2.43 -1.73 7.85
CA LEU A 146 -1.52 -0.60 8.00
C LEU A 146 -0.73 -0.77 9.28
N THR A 147 0.58 -0.54 9.21
CA THR A 147 1.43 -0.44 10.41
C THR A 147 1.88 1.00 10.59
N GLY A 148 1.52 1.61 11.71
CA GLY A 148 2.06 2.91 12.15
C GLY A 148 3.19 2.73 13.17
N VAL A 149 4.18 3.61 13.12
CA VAL A 149 5.30 3.67 14.08
C VAL A 149 5.43 5.10 14.58
N ASN A 150 5.45 5.29 15.89
CA ASN A 150 5.77 6.57 16.50
C ASN A 150 7.27 6.83 16.40
N VAL A 151 7.64 7.99 15.87
CA VAL A 151 9.02 8.41 15.65
C VAL A 151 9.24 9.82 16.19
N SER A 152 10.46 10.10 16.68
CA SER A 152 10.81 11.46 17.09
C SER A 152 11.07 12.35 15.87
N LYS A 153 10.50 13.57 15.87
CA LYS A 153 10.68 14.55 14.78
C LYS A 153 12.14 14.97 14.65
N LYS A 154 12.85 15.07 15.79
CA LYS A 154 14.27 15.45 15.89
C LYS A 154 15.22 14.30 15.53
N SER A 155 15.10 13.17 16.22
CA SER A 155 16.05 12.06 16.09
C SER A 155 15.73 11.11 14.94
N ARG A 156 14.50 11.14 14.42
CA ARG A 156 13.98 10.23 13.39
C ARG A 156 14.12 8.75 13.76
N ARG A 157 14.07 8.47 15.07
CA ARG A 157 14.12 7.11 15.62
C ARG A 157 12.76 6.73 16.21
N PRO A 158 12.40 5.44 16.25
CA PRO A 158 11.22 4.97 16.96
C PRO A 158 11.25 5.43 18.42
N VAL A 159 10.12 5.96 18.88
CA VAL A 159 9.89 6.37 20.26
C VAL A 159 8.66 5.66 20.81
N PRO A 160 8.53 5.48 22.14
CA PRO A 160 7.33 4.87 22.70
C PRO A 160 6.05 5.61 22.28
N ILE A 161 4.95 4.87 22.13
CA ILE A 161 3.62 5.49 21.99
C ILE A 161 3.31 6.25 23.29
N PRO A 162 2.88 7.53 23.23
CA PRO A 162 2.47 8.28 24.41
C PRO A 162 1.46 7.50 25.24
N LYS A 163 1.62 7.53 26.57
CA LYS A 163 0.93 6.63 27.51
C LYS A 163 -0.58 6.61 27.30
N GLU A 164 -1.22 7.78 27.25
CA GLU A 164 -2.68 7.89 27.07
C GLU A 164 -3.15 7.28 25.75
N ARG A 165 -2.40 7.52 24.67
CA ARG A 165 -2.70 6.95 23.35
C ARG A 165 -2.52 5.44 23.36
N ALA A 166 -1.47 4.92 24.00
CA ALA A 166 -1.24 3.49 24.13
C ALA A 166 -2.39 2.83 24.91
N GLU A 167 -2.83 3.43 26.01
CA GLU A 167 -3.96 2.96 26.82
C GLU A 167 -5.27 2.93 26.01
N MET A 168 -5.55 3.99 25.25
CA MET A 168 -6.71 4.05 24.36
C MET A 168 -6.68 2.97 23.27
N LEU A 169 -5.54 2.79 22.59
CA LEU A 169 -5.40 1.77 21.54
C LEU A 169 -5.54 0.36 22.12
N LEU A 170 -4.95 0.11 23.30
CA LEU A 170 -5.07 -1.18 24.00
C LEU A 170 -6.51 -1.45 24.45
N GLU A 171 -7.21 -0.42 24.93
CA GLU A 171 -8.62 -0.52 25.30
C GLU A 171 -9.51 -0.84 24.09
N THR A 172 -9.34 -0.12 22.98
CA THR A 172 -10.03 -0.45 21.72
C THR A 172 -9.72 -1.88 21.28
N MET A 173 -8.44 -2.28 21.32
CA MET A 173 -8.00 -3.61 20.92
C MET A 173 -8.66 -4.72 21.74
N ARG A 174 -8.77 -4.54 23.07
CA ARG A 174 -9.40 -5.52 23.98
C ARG A 174 -10.88 -5.76 23.68
N ARG A 175 -11.60 -4.74 23.19
CA ARG A 175 -13.05 -4.86 22.90
C ARG A 175 -13.36 -5.87 21.78
N HIS A 176 -12.49 -5.97 20.77
CA HIS A 176 -12.69 -6.88 19.63
C HIS A 176 -11.79 -8.12 19.63
N GLN A 177 -10.75 -8.18 20.48
CA GLN A 177 -9.91 -9.39 20.58
C GLN A 177 -10.69 -10.63 21.05
N LEU A 178 -11.80 -10.45 21.76
CA LEU A 178 -12.66 -11.56 22.20
C LEU A 178 -13.43 -12.21 21.05
N SER A 179 -13.57 -11.54 19.90
CA SER A 179 -14.42 -11.98 18.78
C SER A 179 -13.66 -12.27 17.49
N THR A 180 -12.42 -11.80 17.34
CA THR A 180 -11.70 -11.87 16.05
C THR A 180 -10.22 -12.23 16.20
N GLY A 181 -9.81 -13.36 15.59
CA GLY A 181 -8.41 -13.64 15.33
C GLY A 181 -7.90 -12.72 14.22
N LEU A 182 -7.27 -11.60 14.60
CA LEU A 182 -6.72 -10.65 13.65
C LEU A 182 -5.31 -11.07 13.20
N PRO A 183 -4.95 -10.82 11.93
CA PRO A 183 -3.65 -11.19 11.41
C PRO A 183 -2.53 -10.38 12.09
N LEU A 184 -1.44 -11.07 12.42
CA LEU A 184 -0.22 -10.43 12.94
C LEU A 184 0.46 -9.59 11.85
N VAL A 185 1.19 -8.57 12.28
CA VAL A 185 2.06 -7.80 11.39
C VAL A 185 3.20 -8.67 10.90
N VAL A 186 3.39 -8.70 9.59
CA VAL A 186 4.53 -9.35 8.92
C VAL A 186 5.34 -8.24 8.25
N ARG A 187 6.60 -8.08 8.68
CA ARG A 187 7.57 -7.16 8.08
C ARG A 187 8.52 -7.94 7.18
N ILE A 188 8.99 -7.30 6.12
CA ILE A 188 10.01 -7.87 5.23
C ILE A 188 11.37 -7.79 5.93
N ASP A 189 12.06 -8.92 6.03
CA ASP A 189 13.47 -8.92 6.41
C ASP A 189 14.28 -8.31 5.27
N VAL A 190 14.63 -7.03 5.42
CA VAL A 190 15.33 -6.26 4.39
C VAL A 190 16.70 -6.88 4.08
N ALA A 191 17.39 -7.46 5.06
CA ALA A 191 18.72 -8.03 4.83
C ALA A 191 18.63 -9.29 3.97
N ASP A 192 17.73 -10.22 4.31
CA ASP A 192 17.47 -11.42 3.50
C ASP A 192 16.91 -11.05 2.12
N PHE A 193 15.98 -10.09 2.05
CA PHE A 193 15.39 -9.60 0.81
C PHE A 193 16.45 -9.05 -0.16
N LEU A 194 17.38 -8.24 0.33
CA LEU A 194 18.43 -7.66 -0.51
C LEU A 194 19.48 -8.70 -0.92
N ALA A 195 19.83 -9.63 -0.03
CA ALA A 195 20.75 -10.72 -0.33
C ALA A 195 20.25 -11.62 -1.49
N ARG A 196 18.93 -11.80 -1.63
CA ARG A 196 18.31 -12.59 -2.70
C ARG A 196 18.05 -11.81 -3.98
N SER A 197 18.13 -10.48 -3.94
CA SER A 197 17.70 -9.66 -5.08
C SER A 197 18.57 -9.83 -6.33
N GLY A 198 19.88 -10.07 -6.17
CA GLY A 198 20.84 -10.06 -7.28
C GLY A 198 20.91 -8.72 -8.03
N LEU A 199 20.31 -7.66 -7.47
CA LEU A 199 20.12 -6.39 -8.16
C LEU A 199 21.25 -5.39 -7.96
N PHE A 200 22.16 -5.62 -7.02
CA PHE A 200 23.17 -4.63 -6.61
C PHE A 200 24.59 -5.09 -6.93
N THR A 201 25.44 -4.13 -7.30
CA THR A 201 26.87 -4.37 -7.55
C THR A 201 27.72 -4.38 -6.28
N ASP A 202 27.18 -3.87 -5.17
CA ASP A 202 27.87 -3.73 -3.90
C ASP A 202 26.94 -3.97 -2.69
N THR A 203 27.55 -4.13 -1.51
CA THR A 203 26.85 -4.39 -0.25
C THR A 203 26.20 -3.15 0.37
N THR A 204 26.42 -1.97 -0.20
CA THR A 204 25.76 -0.72 0.25
C THR A 204 24.38 -0.57 -0.35
N TYR A 205 24.06 -1.35 -1.39
CA TYR A 205 22.80 -1.31 -2.13
C TYR A 205 22.50 0.06 -2.75
N CYS A 206 23.55 0.85 -3.00
CA CYS A 206 23.42 2.17 -3.63
C CYS A 206 23.40 2.05 -5.17
N LYS A 207 24.10 1.05 -5.73
CA LYS A 207 24.31 0.89 -7.17
C LYS A 207 23.66 -0.40 -7.68
N LEU A 208 22.69 -0.24 -8.58
CA LEU A 208 22.06 -1.37 -9.27
C LEU A 208 22.98 -1.91 -10.36
N VAL A 209 22.84 -3.19 -10.68
CA VAL A 209 23.54 -3.85 -11.80
C VAL A 209 23.11 -3.22 -13.12
N ASP A 210 24.08 -2.96 -14.01
CA ASP A 210 23.80 -2.42 -15.34
C ASP A 210 23.08 -3.44 -16.23
N LYS A 211 23.46 -4.73 -16.10
CA LYS A 211 22.88 -5.82 -16.87
C LYS A 211 21.88 -6.60 -16.03
N MET A 212 20.61 -6.44 -16.39
CA MET A 212 19.48 -7.17 -15.82
C MET A 212 19.59 -8.68 -16.08
N ALA A 213 19.17 -9.50 -15.11
CA ALA A 213 19.29 -10.95 -15.18
C ALA A 213 18.36 -11.55 -16.26
N THR A 214 18.81 -12.63 -16.90
CA THR A 214 18.06 -13.44 -17.86
C THR A 214 17.96 -14.88 -17.35
N HIS A 215 16.89 -15.59 -17.69
CA HIS A 215 16.77 -17.01 -17.37
C HIS A 215 17.16 -17.90 -18.57
N ALA A 216 17.84 -19.02 -18.31
CA ALA A 216 18.40 -19.88 -19.36
C ALA A 216 17.36 -20.32 -20.41
N SER A 217 16.12 -20.62 -19.98
CA SER A 217 15.06 -21.10 -20.87
C SER A 217 14.45 -20.03 -21.80
N VAL A 218 14.65 -18.74 -21.52
CA VAL A 218 14.01 -17.63 -22.26
C VAL A 218 14.98 -16.55 -22.70
N THR A 219 16.29 -16.82 -22.61
CA THR A 219 17.34 -15.94 -23.14
C THR A 219 17.00 -15.55 -24.59
N PRO A 220 16.99 -14.26 -24.95
CA PRO A 220 17.60 -13.12 -24.25
C PRO A 220 16.67 -12.31 -23.32
N LEU A 221 15.44 -12.77 -23.03
CA LEU A 221 14.48 -12.00 -22.23
C LEU A 221 14.95 -11.83 -20.76
N THR A 222 14.82 -10.62 -20.25
CA THR A 222 15.14 -10.31 -18.84
C THR A 222 14.00 -10.74 -17.91
N VAL A 223 14.38 -11.13 -16.69
CA VAL A 223 13.45 -11.49 -15.58
C VAL A 223 13.38 -10.42 -14.50
N THR A 224 13.96 -9.25 -14.77
CA THR A 224 13.93 -8.07 -13.92
C THR A 224 13.57 -6.85 -14.76
N TYR A 225 12.99 -5.84 -14.13
CA TYR A 225 12.60 -4.60 -14.82
C TYR A 225 12.88 -3.39 -13.93
N ARG A 226 13.39 -2.30 -14.50
CA ARG A 226 13.67 -1.05 -13.78
C ARG A 226 13.00 0.12 -14.47
N ARG A 227 12.37 0.99 -13.69
CA ARG A 227 11.84 2.27 -14.17
C ARG A 227 12.18 3.39 -13.20
N GLU A 228 12.48 4.56 -13.75
CA GLU A 228 12.79 5.77 -12.98
C GLU A 228 11.72 6.85 -13.19
N PHE A 229 11.32 7.50 -12.10
CA PHE A 229 10.30 8.53 -12.07
C PHE A 229 10.90 9.82 -11.53
N HIS A 230 10.87 10.89 -12.33
CA HIS A 230 11.18 12.22 -11.83
C HIS A 230 10.11 12.65 -10.82
N ILE A 231 10.55 13.15 -9.66
CA ILE A 231 9.64 13.59 -8.61
C ILE A 231 8.97 14.89 -9.05
N ARG A 232 7.64 14.93 -9.03
CA ARG A 232 6.85 16.13 -9.34
C ARG A 232 6.31 16.75 -8.07
N GLN A 233 5.93 18.03 -8.14
CA GLN A 233 5.31 18.73 -7.02
C GLN A 233 4.04 18.01 -6.52
N SER A 234 3.25 17.41 -7.42
CA SER A 234 2.06 16.62 -7.08
C SER A 234 2.35 15.31 -6.32
N ASP A 235 3.59 14.84 -6.37
CA ASP A 235 4.00 13.61 -5.70
C ASP A 235 4.39 13.87 -4.24
N ILE A 236 4.44 15.13 -3.81
CA ILE A 236 4.91 15.56 -2.49
C ILE A 236 3.74 15.81 -1.53
N ASP A 237 3.86 15.32 -0.32
CA ASP A 237 2.91 15.55 0.77
C ASP A 237 3.20 16.85 1.54
N PHE A 238 2.35 17.17 2.53
CA PHE A 238 2.51 18.35 3.36
C PHE A 238 3.79 18.33 4.23
N ASN A 239 4.37 17.14 4.47
CA ASN A 239 5.63 16.96 5.19
C ASN A 239 6.87 17.13 4.31
N LYS A 240 6.68 17.49 3.03
CA LYS A 240 7.74 17.68 2.03
C LYS A 240 8.49 16.39 1.68
N HIS A 241 7.79 15.25 1.73
CA HIS A 241 8.31 13.97 1.25
C HIS A 241 7.43 13.42 0.13
N VAL A 242 7.94 12.47 -0.65
CA VAL A 242 7.14 11.71 -1.61
C VAL A 242 6.02 11.01 -0.86
N ASN A 243 4.78 11.32 -1.25
CA ASN A 243 3.58 10.74 -0.70
C ASN A 243 3.59 9.22 -0.89
N GLN A 244 3.25 8.48 0.16
CA GLN A 244 3.17 7.02 0.14
C GLN A 244 2.27 6.46 -0.97
N MET A 245 1.18 7.18 -1.29
CA MET A 245 0.31 6.85 -2.42
C MET A 245 0.99 7.04 -3.77
N ALA A 246 1.84 8.07 -3.92
CA ALA A 246 2.63 8.27 -5.12
C ALA A 246 3.64 7.13 -5.29
N LEU A 247 4.27 6.68 -4.20
CA LEU A 247 5.20 5.55 -4.24
C LEU A 247 4.51 4.24 -4.68
N ILE A 248 3.31 3.94 -4.17
CA ILE A 248 2.51 2.80 -4.63
C ILE A 248 2.20 2.92 -6.13
N GLN A 249 1.86 4.12 -6.61
CA GLN A 249 1.63 4.35 -8.04
C GLN A 249 2.90 4.18 -8.88
N PHE A 250 4.08 4.57 -8.39
CA PHE A 250 5.34 4.30 -9.07
C PHE A 250 5.61 2.79 -9.21
N VAL A 251 5.34 2.01 -8.16
CA VAL A 251 5.45 0.54 -8.22
C VAL A 251 4.53 -0.05 -9.28
N ILE A 252 3.26 0.34 -9.27
CA ILE A 252 2.26 -0.20 -10.21
C ILE A 252 2.55 0.24 -11.65
N ASN A 253 2.96 1.50 -11.86
CA ASN A 253 3.37 1.98 -13.17
C ASN A 253 4.65 1.30 -13.67
N THR A 254 5.53 0.85 -12.77
CA THR A 254 6.70 0.03 -13.14
C THR A 254 6.25 -1.34 -13.62
N PHE A 255 5.31 -1.98 -12.92
CA PHE A 255 4.72 -3.25 -13.34
C PHE A 255 4.01 -3.13 -14.70
N ARG A 256 3.16 -2.11 -14.90
CA ARG A 256 2.53 -1.83 -16.20
C ARG A 256 3.55 -1.67 -17.33
N SER A 257 4.66 -0.96 -17.08
CA SER A 257 5.70 -0.80 -18.08
C SER A 257 6.46 -2.09 -18.36
N ALA A 258 6.67 -2.93 -17.35
CA ALA A 258 7.26 -4.25 -17.53
C ALA A 258 6.38 -5.11 -18.46
N LEU A 259 5.06 -5.09 -18.27
CA LEU A 259 4.11 -5.81 -19.12
C LEU A 259 4.10 -5.35 -20.59
N LEU A 260 4.51 -4.10 -20.88
CA LEU A 260 4.65 -3.59 -22.25
C LEU A 260 6.00 -3.94 -22.88
N ASP A 261 7.03 -4.18 -22.06
CA ASP A 261 8.40 -4.33 -22.52
C ASP A 261 8.66 -5.74 -23.07
N GLN A 262 8.70 -5.83 -24.40
CA GLN A 262 8.97 -7.06 -25.16
C GLN A 262 10.37 -7.63 -24.97
N THR A 263 11.27 -6.91 -24.29
CA THR A 263 12.60 -7.42 -23.92
C THR A 263 12.59 -8.20 -22.61
N THR A 264 11.44 -8.31 -21.96
CA THR A 264 11.27 -8.97 -20.66
C THR A 264 10.33 -10.18 -20.76
N VAL A 265 10.22 -10.97 -19.70
CA VAL A 265 9.23 -12.07 -19.60
C VAL A 265 7.81 -11.60 -19.30
N PHE A 266 7.63 -10.38 -18.79
CA PHE A 266 6.36 -9.90 -18.23
C PHE A 266 5.19 -9.80 -19.25
N PRO A 267 5.38 -9.49 -20.55
CA PRO A 267 4.30 -9.51 -21.52
C PRO A 267 3.55 -10.84 -21.63
N ARG A 268 4.18 -11.96 -21.20
CA ARG A 268 3.55 -13.29 -21.12
C ARG A 268 2.37 -13.36 -20.16
N LEU A 269 2.18 -12.37 -19.29
CA LEU A 269 1.04 -12.29 -18.39
C LEU A 269 -0.22 -11.71 -19.05
N LEU A 270 -0.12 -11.20 -20.29
CA LEU A 270 -1.23 -10.61 -21.02
C LEU A 270 -1.64 -11.47 -22.22
N ASP A 271 -2.94 -11.49 -22.53
CA ASP A 271 -3.41 -12.06 -23.78
C ASP A 271 -2.99 -11.17 -24.95
N VAL A 272 -2.87 -11.77 -26.13
CA VAL A 272 -2.51 -11.05 -27.35
C VAL A 272 -3.52 -9.93 -27.59
N GLY A 273 -3.02 -8.68 -27.70
CA GLY A 273 -3.84 -7.50 -27.94
C GLY A 273 -4.47 -6.88 -26.69
N VAL A 274 -4.22 -7.43 -25.49
CA VAL A 274 -4.66 -6.80 -24.24
C VAL A 274 -3.69 -5.69 -23.83
N ASP A 275 -4.22 -4.49 -23.61
CA ASP A 275 -3.44 -3.35 -23.14
C ASP A 275 -2.87 -3.58 -21.75
N ALA A 276 -1.62 -3.17 -21.51
CA ALA A 276 -0.97 -3.35 -20.21
C ALA A 276 -1.63 -2.61 -19.06
N ILE A 277 -2.55 -1.68 -19.34
CA ILE A 277 -3.37 -1.04 -18.31
C ILE A 277 -4.29 -2.04 -17.61
N VAL A 278 -4.70 -3.11 -18.31
CA VAL A 278 -5.46 -4.23 -17.75
C VAL A 278 -4.60 -5.03 -16.76
N GLY A 279 -3.27 -4.87 -16.82
CA GLY A 279 -2.32 -5.44 -15.87
C GLY A 279 -2.58 -5.08 -14.41
N ASP A 280 -3.26 -3.95 -14.14
CA ASP A 280 -3.71 -3.59 -12.79
C ASP A 280 -4.62 -4.64 -12.15
N LEU A 281 -5.43 -5.29 -12.99
CA LEU A 281 -6.41 -6.29 -12.57
C LEU A 281 -5.77 -7.65 -12.29
N LEU A 282 -4.53 -7.86 -12.76
CA LEU A 282 -3.74 -9.05 -12.43
C LEU A 282 -3.28 -9.00 -10.97
N LEU A 283 -3.01 -7.81 -10.45
CA LEU A 283 -2.54 -7.62 -9.08
C LEU A 283 -3.64 -7.99 -8.09
N ARG A 284 -3.37 -9.02 -7.28
CA ARG A 284 -4.27 -9.53 -6.23
C ARG A 284 -3.90 -9.01 -4.86
N ARG A 285 -2.61 -8.79 -4.60
CA ARG A 285 -2.12 -8.26 -3.33
C ARG A 285 -0.89 -7.41 -3.56
N LEU A 286 -0.77 -6.34 -2.78
CA LEU A 286 0.40 -5.47 -2.72
C LEU A 286 0.79 -5.33 -1.25
N HIS A 287 2.02 -5.70 -0.92
CA HIS A 287 2.65 -5.46 0.38
C HIS A 287 3.85 -4.54 0.16
N ILE A 288 3.82 -3.36 0.79
CA ILE A 288 4.93 -2.41 0.82
C ILE A 288 5.37 -2.14 2.26
N ASP A 289 6.67 -2.21 2.51
CA ASP A 289 7.31 -1.77 3.74
C ASP A 289 8.15 -0.53 3.43
N TYR A 290 7.79 0.60 4.06
CA TYR A 290 8.53 1.84 3.95
C TYR A 290 9.73 1.81 4.91
N ILE A 291 10.92 2.06 4.36
CA ILE A 291 12.19 2.06 5.11
C ILE A 291 12.60 3.49 5.44
N ARG A 292 12.49 4.40 4.47
CA ARG A 292 12.92 5.80 4.61
C ARG A 292 12.07 6.71 3.74
N GLU A 293 11.68 7.86 4.28
CA GLU A 293 11.01 8.92 3.52
C GLU A 293 11.93 9.46 2.41
N THR A 294 11.36 9.86 1.27
CA THR A 294 12.09 10.51 0.18
C THR A 294 11.80 12.02 0.16
N PRO A 295 12.73 12.88 0.60
CA PRO A 295 12.53 14.34 0.61
C PRO A 295 12.30 14.94 -0.79
N MET A 296 11.56 16.05 -0.83
CA MET A 296 11.30 16.84 -2.03
C MET A 296 12.57 17.26 -2.82
N GLY A 297 13.72 17.39 -2.16
CA GLY A 297 14.99 17.73 -2.82
C GLY A 297 15.62 16.60 -3.65
N HIS A 298 14.99 15.42 -3.70
CA HIS A 298 15.45 14.31 -4.54
C HIS A 298 15.05 14.54 -6.00
N GLN A 299 15.88 14.06 -6.92
CA GLN A 299 15.61 14.19 -8.36
C GLN A 299 14.55 13.18 -8.81
N SER A 300 14.71 11.93 -8.40
CA SER A 300 13.90 10.83 -8.89
C SER A 300 13.74 9.71 -7.87
N VAL A 301 12.77 8.84 -8.14
CA VAL A 301 12.61 7.54 -7.49
C VAL A 301 12.78 6.46 -8.57
N ALA A 302 13.68 5.51 -8.35
CA ALA A 302 13.81 4.33 -9.21
C ALA A 302 13.14 3.14 -8.55
N VAL A 303 12.33 2.39 -9.31
CA VAL A 303 11.72 1.14 -8.87
C VAL A 303 12.29 0.01 -9.70
N ALA A 304 12.72 -1.07 -9.04
CA ALA A 304 13.16 -2.30 -9.68
C ALA A 304 12.25 -3.46 -9.26
N LEU A 305 11.87 -4.29 -10.23
CA LEU A 305 11.08 -5.52 -10.07
C LEU A 305 12.00 -6.73 -10.29
N PHE A 306 11.83 -7.76 -9.46
CA PHE A 306 12.62 -8.99 -9.53
C PHE A 306 11.90 -10.15 -8.84
N PHE A 307 12.28 -11.39 -9.18
CA PHE A 307 11.78 -12.58 -8.50
C PHE A 307 12.77 -13.01 -7.41
N ALA A 308 12.32 -13.13 -6.16
CA ALA A 308 13.10 -13.75 -5.10
C ALA A 308 12.97 -15.28 -5.09
N GLU A 309 11.84 -15.81 -5.59
CA GLU A 309 11.54 -17.24 -5.63
C GLU A 309 11.53 -17.75 -7.08
N ASP A 310 12.33 -18.79 -7.35
CA ASP A 310 12.43 -19.44 -8.65
C ASP A 310 11.06 -19.95 -9.13
N SER A 311 10.23 -20.48 -8.22
CA SER A 311 8.89 -20.97 -8.53
C SER A 311 7.95 -19.90 -9.08
N SER A 312 8.07 -18.65 -8.61
CA SER A 312 7.26 -17.53 -9.10
C SER A 312 7.73 -17.07 -10.48
N ARG A 313 9.06 -17.01 -10.68
CA ARG A 313 9.65 -16.73 -11.99
C ARG A 313 9.21 -17.76 -13.02
N ASP A 314 9.30 -19.04 -12.67
CA ASP A 314 9.00 -20.14 -13.57
C ASP A 314 7.50 -20.20 -13.92
N ALA A 315 6.63 -19.82 -12.96
CA ALA A 315 5.19 -19.64 -13.22
C ALA A 315 4.92 -18.54 -14.26
N VAL A 316 5.60 -17.39 -14.19
CA VAL A 316 5.48 -16.33 -15.21
C VAL A 316 5.96 -16.79 -16.57
N ILE A 317 7.10 -17.51 -16.61
CA ILE A 317 7.68 -18.03 -17.86
C ILE A 317 6.72 -19.03 -18.52
N ALA A 318 6.11 -19.90 -17.72
CA ALA A 318 5.17 -20.94 -18.16
C ALA A 318 3.74 -20.42 -18.42
N SER A 319 3.43 -19.19 -18.01
CA SER A 319 2.08 -18.61 -18.14
C SER A 319 1.65 -18.55 -19.61
N THR A 320 0.48 -19.11 -19.88
CA THR A 320 -0.23 -19.09 -21.17
C THR A 320 -1.64 -18.56 -20.97
N PRO A 321 -2.31 -18.05 -22.00
CA PRO A 321 -3.72 -17.65 -21.92
C PRO A 321 -4.64 -18.69 -21.23
N GLU A 322 -4.39 -19.98 -21.45
CA GLU A 322 -5.20 -21.09 -20.93
C GLU A 322 -4.84 -21.52 -19.50
N SER A 323 -3.63 -21.18 -19.03
CA SER A 323 -3.15 -21.57 -17.69
C SER A 323 -3.31 -20.48 -16.64
N ARG A 324 -3.57 -19.23 -17.08
CA ARG A 324 -3.72 -18.05 -16.22
C ARG A 324 -4.86 -18.17 -15.22
N GLY A 325 -4.53 -18.09 -13.95
CA GLY A 325 -5.50 -18.12 -12.83
C GLY A 325 -5.23 -19.21 -11.80
N ASN A 326 -4.31 -20.14 -12.07
CA ASN A 326 -4.15 -21.34 -11.24
C ASN A 326 -3.05 -21.20 -10.17
N GLN A 327 -2.06 -20.33 -10.38
CA GLN A 327 -0.93 -20.18 -9.48
C GLN A 327 -0.71 -18.72 -9.10
N LEU A 328 -0.65 -18.43 -7.81
CA LEU A 328 -0.27 -17.10 -7.32
C LEU A 328 1.27 -16.97 -7.37
N ALA A 329 1.77 -16.05 -8.18
CA ALA A 329 3.19 -15.72 -8.26
C ALA A 329 3.51 -14.47 -7.42
N GLU A 330 4.68 -14.46 -6.82
CA GLU A 330 5.23 -13.34 -6.07
C GLU A 330 6.31 -12.62 -6.91
N LEU A 331 6.17 -11.30 -7.03
CA LEU A 331 7.15 -10.41 -7.65
C LEU A 331 7.60 -9.37 -6.63
N CYS A 332 8.88 -9.40 -6.29
CA CYS A 332 9.47 -8.45 -5.38
C CYS A 332 9.73 -7.11 -6.06
N PHE A 333 9.70 -6.04 -5.28
CA PHE A 333 10.14 -4.73 -5.72
C PHE A 333 10.95 -4.01 -4.66
N LEU A 334 11.83 -3.12 -5.12
CA LEU A 334 12.47 -2.12 -4.28
C LEU A 334 12.34 -0.75 -4.92
N ALA A 335 12.22 0.29 -4.09
CA ALA A 335 12.24 1.67 -4.51
C ALA A 335 13.45 2.39 -3.91
N GLN A 336 14.23 3.06 -4.74
CA GLN A 336 15.36 3.89 -4.34
C GLN A 336 15.07 5.37 -4.54
N GLY A 337 15.34 6.19 -3.53
CA GLY A 337 15.41 7.64 -3.69
C GLY A 337 16.76 8.03 -4.27
N ILE A 338 16.76 8.86 -5.32
CA ILE A 338 17.97 9.33 -6.01
C ILE A 338 18.15 10.83 -5.72
N PRO A 339 19.15 11.22 -4.92
CA PRO A 339 19.47 12.61 -4.65
C PRO A 339 19.92 13.36 -5.93
N GLY A 340 19.55 14.63 -6.06
CA GLY A 340 19.99 15.47 -7.19
C GLY A 340 21.39 16.08 -7.02
N ASP A 341 22.01 15.92 -5.85
CA ASP A 341 23.31 16.50 -5.50
C ASP A 341 24.50 15.53 -5.72
N GLY A 342 24.24 14.35 -6.29
CA GLY A 342 25.23 13.30 -6.51
C GLY A 342 25.52 12.42 -5.29
N SER A 343 24.83 12.64 -4.16
CA SER A 343 24.89 11.74 -3.01
C SER A 343 24.40 10.32 -3.37
N PRO A 344 24.87 9.27 -2.67
CA PRO A 344 24.43 7.90 -2.94
C PRO A 344 22.91 7.73 -2.80
N SER A 345 22.32 6.97 -3.73
CA SER A 345 20.94 6.51 -3.61
C SER A 345 20.74 5.67 -2.36
N TYR A 346 19.52 5.65 -1.81
CA TYR A 346 19.15 4.77 -0.70
C TYR A 346 17.82 4.10 -0.97
N ILE A 347 17.58 2.98 -0.27
CA ILE A 347 16.32 2.25 -0.35
C ILE A 347 15.25 2.99 0.46
N ALA A 348 14.21 3.46 -0.23
CA ALA A 348 13.06 4.13 0.35
C ALA A 348 11.99 3.11 0.79
N ALA A 349 11.77 2.06 0.01
CA ALA A 349 10.82 0.99 0.33
C ALA A 349 11.20 -0.34 -0.32
N VAL A 350 10.69 -1.42 0.25
CA VAL A 350 10.72 -2.77 -0.33
C VAL A 350 9.32 -3.35 -0.30
N GLY A 351 9.04 -4.34 -1.12
CA GLY A 351 7.73 -4.95 -1.13
C GLY A 351 7.55 -6.09 -2.11
N LYS A 352 6.31 -6.53 -2.21
CA LYS A 352 5.87 -7.68 -2.99
C LYS A 352 4.55 -7.36 -3.68
N LEU A 353 4.47 -7.73 -4.95
CA LEU A 353 3.26 -7.80 -5.75
C LEU A 353 2.89 -9.26 -5.91
N TYR A 354 1.60 -9.58 -5.82
CA TYR A 354 1.08 -10.91 -6.05
C TYR A 354 0.08 -10.86 -7.20
N PHE A 355 0.18 -11.80 -8.13
CA PHE A 355 -0.72 -11.92 -9.26
C PHE A 355 -0.88 -13.39 -9.67
N PHE A 356 -2.00 -13.71 -10.31
CA PHE A 356 -2.19 -15.06 -10.84
C PHE A 356 -1.49 -15.21 -12.19
N CYS A 357 -0.76 -16.32 -12.35
CA CYS A 357 -0.11 -16.76 -13.58
C CYS A 357 -0.86 -17.89 -14.25
#